data_AF-A0A4Y8KFX4-F1
#
_entry.id   AF-A0A4Y8KFX4-F1
#
_cell.length_a   1.000
_cell.length_b   1.000
_cell.length_c   1.000
_cell.angle_alpha   90.00
_cell.angle_beta   90.00
_cell.angle_gamma   90.00
#
_symmetry.space_group_name_H-M   'P 1'
#
loop_
_entity.id
_entity.type
_entity.pdbx_description
1 polymer ?
#
loop_
_entity_poly.entity_id
_entity_poly.type
_entity_poly.pdbx_seq_one_letter_code
_entity_poly.pdbx_strand_id
1 'polypeptide(L)'
;MGYGDILTSPARVGSGPCPQPVHGLSRHARRDQFLARGRLGRLVTVSSVSGTIRASCGDVAYAAAKADLVGLTRALAVDEAGAGITSNALAPGWIATGSELTSEALEGALVPAGRSITPGQVASVIVFLASPGAAHVTGQVIVVDGENSVAEPVARPDP
;
A
#
# COMPACT_ATOMS: atom_id res chain seq x y z
N MET A 1 -1.22 27.86 34.83
CA MET A 1 -1.28 26.45 34.38
C MET A 1 -1.67 26.48 32.91
N GLY A 2 -0.67 26.57 32.03
CA GLY A 2 -0.87 26.73 30.58
C GLY A 2 -0.64 25.41 29.86
N TYR A 3 -1.61 24.99 29.06
CA TYR A 3 -1.44 23.97 28.03
C TYR A 3 -0.61 24.59 26.90
N GLY A 4 0.54 23.99 26.59
CA GLY A 4 1.41 24.43 25.50
C GLY A 4 0.92 23.90 24.16
N ASP A 5 0.56 24.82 23.26
CA ASP A 5 0.22 24.55 21.87
C ASP A 5 1.45 24.03 21.09
N ILE A 6 1.31 22.83 20.51
CA ILE A 6 2.33 22.16 19.68
C ILE A 6 2.40 22.75 18.24
N LEU A 7 1.63 23.80 17.93
CA LEU A 7 1.30 24.16 16.55
C LEU A 7 1.96 25.41 15.95
N THR A 8 2.96 26.05 16.57
CA THR A 8 3.59 27.25 15.97
C THR A 8 5.12 27.23 15.98
N SER A 9 5.72 26.28 15.26
CA SER A 9 7.09 26.45 14.74
C SER A 9 7.04 26.51 13.22
N PRO A 10 7.38 27.64 12.58
CA PRO A 10 7.45 27.72 11.13
C PRO A 10 8.76 27.07 10.66
N ALA A 11 8.71 25.78 10.37
CA ALA A 11 9.78 25.11 9.64
C ALA A 11 9.84 25.72 8.23
N ARG A 12 10.93 26.46 7.94
CA ARG A 12 11.22 26.97 6.60
C ARG A 12 11.43 25.77 5.67
N VAL A 13 10.48 25.52 4.77
CA VAL A 13 10.63 24.55 3.68
C VAL A 13 11.50 25.22 2.61
N GLY A 14 12.79 24.89 2.58
CA GLY A 14 13.70 25.31 1.52
C GLY A 14 13.34 24.66 0.20
N SER A 15 13.31 25.44 -0.88
CA SER A 15 12.96 25.05 -2.25
C SER A 15 14.07 24.29 -3.01
N GLY A 16 14.87 23.48 -2.30
CA GLY A 16 15.87 22.59 -2.89
C GLY A 16 15.31 21.20 -3.22
N PRO A 17 16.04 20.35 -3.99
CA PRO A 17 15.71 18.93 -4.08
C PRO A 17 15.60 18.36 -2.65
N CYS A 18 14.61 17.49 -2.45
CA CYS A 18 14.15 16.95 -1.15
C CYS A 18 15.22 17.02 -0.05
N PRO A 19 14.97 17.70 1.09
CA PRO A 19 15.95 17.81 2.16
C PRO A 19 16.49 16.43 2.52
N GLN A 20 17.81 16.31 2.57
CA GLN A 20 18.50 15.07 2.95
C GLN A 20 17.92 14.56 4.28
N PRO A 21 17.69 13.24 4.44
CA PRO A 21 16.98 12.69 5.58
C PRO A 21 17.61 13.18 6.90
N VAL A 22 16.81 13.89 7.70
CA VAL A 22 17.22 14.51 8.98
C VAL A 22 17.57 13.48 10.07
N HIS A 23 17.40 12.19 9.77
CA HIS A 23 17.83 11.06 10.57
C HIS A 23 18.55 10.05 9.67
N GLY A 24 19.87 9.93 9.81
CA GLY A 24 20.71 8.97 9.06
C GLY A 24 20.51 7.49 9.44
N LEU A 25 19.28 7.10 9.80
CA LEU A 25 18.94 5.78 10.36
C LEU A 25 18.42 4.78 9.32
N SER A 26 17.96 5.21 8.14
CA SER A 26 17.47 4.30 7.09
C SER A 26 18.60 3.80 6.18
N ARG A 27 19.68 3.24 6.74
CA ARG A 27 20.51 2.31 5.96
C ARG A 27 19.74 0.99 5.85
N HIS A 28 18.92 0.87 4.82
CA HIS A 28 18.28 -0.40 4.50
C HIS A 28 19.38 -1.45 4.29
N ALA A 29 19.44 -2.45 5.18
CA ALA A 29 20.56 -3.37 5.33
C ALA A 29 20.98 -4.13 4.05
N ARG A 30 20.15 -4.08 2.98
CA ARG A 30 20.44 -4.71 1.69
C ARG A 30 20.50 -3.75 0.50
N ARG A 31 20.29 -2.45 0.70
CA ARG A 31 20.35 -1.45 -0.37
C ARG A 31 21.72 -1.41 -1.01
N ASP A 32 22.77 -1.31 -0.19
CA ASP A 32 24.15 -1.23 -0.68
C ASP A 32 24.56 -2.52 -1.40
N GLN A 33 24.04 -3.69 -0.97
CA GLN A 33 24.24 -4.97 -1.68
C GLN A 33 23.52 -5.01 -3.04
N PHE A 34 22.36 -4.38 -3.15
CA PHE A 34 21.56 -4.34 -4.37
C PHE A 34 22.19 -3.38 -5.40
N LEU A 35 22.62 -2.21 -4.93
CA LEU A 35 23.31 -1.20 -5.73
C LEU A 35 24.71 -1.66 -6.17
N ALA A 36 25.46 -2.36 -5.31
CA ALA A 36 26.77 -2.92 -5.67
C ALA A 36 26.69 -3.97 -6.80
N ARG A 37 25.50 -4.50 -7.09
CA ARG A 37 25.25 -5.42 -8.22
C ARG A 37 24.74 -4.71 -9.47
N GLY A 38 24.65 -3.37 -9.47
CA GLY A 38 24.14 -2.57 -10.59
C GLY A 38 22.65 -2.80 -10.88
N ARG A 39 21.87 -3.25 -9.88
CA ARG A 39 20.47 -3.66 -10.08
C ARG A 39 19.52 -2.54 -9.69
N LEU A 40 18.42 -2.39 -10.44
CA LEU A 40 17.27 -1.54 -10.09
C LEU A 40 16.31 -2.27 -9.14
N GLY A 41 15.96 -1.63 -8.02
CA GLY A 41 15.13 -2.24 -6.98
C GLY A 41 13.64 -2.05 -7.26
N ARG A 42 12.84 -3.06 -6.92
CA ARG A 42 11.38 -3.01 -6.93
C ARG A 42 10.88 -3.54 -5.60
N LEU A 43 10.34 -2.65 -4.77
CA LEU A 43 9.68 -3.03 -3.53
C LEU A 43 8.18 -3.04 -3.77
N VAL A 44 7.57 -4.18 -3.50
CA VAL A 44 6.11 -4.34 -3.54
C VAL A 44 5.69 -4.91 -2.20
N THR A 45 5.00 -4.09 -1.39
CA THR A 45 4.40 -4.54 -0.13
C THR A 45 2.97 -4.99 -0.37
N VAL A 46 2.50 -5.99 0.40
CA VAL A 46 1.12 -6.45 0.33
C VAL A 46 0.37 -5.92 1.55
N SER A 47 -0.36 -4.83 1.34
CA SER A 47 -1.30 -4.24 2.27
C SER A 47 -2.65 -4.98 2.21
N SER A 48 -3.77 -4.26 2.35
CA SER A 48 -5.15 -4.74 2.28
C SER A 48 -6.07 -3.55 2.09
N VAL A 49 -7.21 -3.73 1.42
CA VAL A 49 -8.28 -2.71 1.44
C VAL A 49 -8.80 -2.49 2.86
N SER A 50 -8.75 -3.53 3.71
CA SER A 50 -9.02 -3.44 5.14
C SER A 50 -7.86 -2.73 5.85
N GLY A 51 -8.16 -1.61 6.50
CA GLY A 51 -7.20 -0.71 7.13
C GLY A 51 -6.82 0.48 6.26
N THR A 52 -6.67 0.30 4.95
CA THR A 52 -6.27 1.41 4.06
C THR A 52 -7.44 2.24 3.55
N ILE A 53 -8.57 1.59 3.25
CA ILE A 53 -9.75 2.21 2.63
C ILE A 53 -11.02 1.85 3.41
N ARG A 54 -11.12 0.61 3.87
CA ARG A 54 -12.27 0.05 4.58
C ARG A 54 -11.89 -0.36 5.99
N ALA A 55 -12.87 -0.50 6.87
CA ALA A 55 -12.68 -0.99 8.22
C ALA A 55 -13.63 -2.16 8.50
N SER A 56 -13.15 -3.11 9.30
CA SER A 56 -13.90 -4.28 9.76
C SER A 56 -13.97 -4.29 11.28
N CYS A 57 -15.08 -4.75 11.84
CA CYS A 57 -15.22 -4.90 13.28
C CYS A 57 -14.24 -5.97 13.80
N GLY A 58 -13.54 -5.71 14.91
CA GLY A 58 -12.61 -6.65 15.53
C GLY A 58 -11.17 -6.63 15.01
N ASP A 59 -10.89 -5.87 13.94
CA ASP A 59 -9.60 -5.95 13.21
C ASP A 59 -8.64 -4.77 13.50
N VAL A 60 -8.75 -4.07 14.63
CA VAL A 60 -7.99 -2.82 14.89
C VAL A 60 -6.47 -2.99 14.67
N ALA A 61 -5.86 -4.03 15.21
CA ALA A 61 -4.42 -4.27 15.07
C ALA A 61 -4.03 -4.61 13.62
N TYR A 62 -4.86 -5.40 12.93
CA TYR A 62 -4.64 -5.75 11.53
C TYR A 62 -4.78 -4.51 10.63
N ALA A 63 -5.85 -3.75 10.83
CA ALA A 63 -6.14 -2.52 10.10
C ALA A 63 -5.01 -1.50 10.24
N ALA A 64 -4.52 -1.27 11.46
CA ALA A 64 -3.37 -0.42 11.71
C ALA A 64 -2.11 -0.92 10.98
N ALA A 65 -1.74 -2.18 11.17
CA ALA A 65 -0.55 -2.75 10.54
C ALA A 65 -0.60 -2.70 9.00
N LYS A 66 -1.77 -2.92 8.40
CA LYS A 66 -1.95 -2.85 6.94
C LYS A 66 -1.98 -1.41 6.43
N ALA A 67 -2.55 -0.47 7.18
CA ALA A 67 -2.51 0.95 6.88
C ALA A 67 -1.08 1.53 6.93
N ASP A 68 -0.27 1.11 7.90
CA ASP A 68 1.11 1.57 8.08
C ASP A 68 1.99 1.31 6.85
N LEU A 69 1.71 0.22 6.12
CA LEU A 69 2.42 -0.10 4.87
C LEU A 69 2.27 1.00 3.80
N VAL A 70 1.18 1.80 3.84
CA VAL A 70 0.99 2.92 2.92
C VAL A 70 1.99 4.04 3.22
N GLY A 71 2.14 4.39 4.51
CA GLY A 71 3.12 5.38 4.96
C GLY A 71 4.55 4.93 4.66
N LEU A 72 4.86 3.68 5.01
CA LEU A 72 6.16 3.06 4.70
C LEU A 72 6.46 3.12 3.19
N THR A 73 5.49 2.72 2.36
CA THR A 73 5.66 2.70 0.91
C THR A 73 6.01 4.07 0.35
N ARG A 74 5.29 5.11 0.78
CA ARG A 74 5.51 6.49 0.33
C ARG A 74 6.83 7.06 0.81
N ALA A 75 7.21 6.82 2.07
CA ALA A 75 8.51 7.23 2.60
C ALA A 75 9.65 6.59 1.80
N LEU A 76 9.61 5.27 1.60
CA LEU A 76 10.63 4.55 0.83
C LEU A 76 10.71 4.99 -0.63
N ALA A 77 9.57 5.32 -1.25
CA ALA A 77 9.54 5.80 -2.63
C ALA A 77 10.30 7.11 -2.80
N VAL A 78 10.28 8.00 -1.80
CA VAL A 78 11.02 9.27 -1.81
C VAL A 78 12.48 9.05 -1.41
N ASP A 79 12.72 8.35 -0.31
CA ASP A 79 14.07 8.12 0.24
C ASP A 79 14.99 7.37 -0.73
N GLU A 80 14.42 6.45 -1.53
CA GLU A 80 15.19 5.58 -2.42
C GLU A 80 15.11 5.98 -3.91
N ALA A 81 14.50 7.14 -4.21
CA ALA A 81 14.37 7.62 -5.59
C ALA A 81 15.73 7.80 -6.29
N GLY A 82 16.71 8.36 -5.58
CA GLY A 82 18.08 8.57 -6.10
C GLY A 82 18.85 7.27 -6.37
N ALA A 83 18.39 6.15 -5.82
CA ALA A 83 18.95 4.82 -6.02
C ALA A 83 18.26 4.05 -7.18
N GLY A 84 17.28 4.67 -7.86
CA GLY A 84 16.52 4.02 -8.94
C GLY A 84 15.61 2.88 -8.44
N ILE A 85 15.23 2.93 -7.16
CA ILE A 85 14.38 1.94 -6.52
C ILE A 85 12.94 2.48 -6.48
N THR A 86 11.97 1.66 -6.92
CA THR A 86 10.55 1.99 -6.75
C THR A 86 9.97 1.24 -5.55
N SER A 87 8.99 1.84 -4.89
CA SER A 87 8.27 1.25 -3.77
C SER A 87 6.77 1.44 -3.98
N ASN A 88 6.00 0.36 -4.02
CA ASN A 88 4.54 0.41 -4.15
C ASN A 88 3.88 -0.57 -3.15
N ALA A 89 2.62 -0.31 -2.83
CA ALA A 89 1.78 -1.19 -2.05
C ALA A 89 0.68 -1.75 -2.94
N LEU A 90 0.40 -3.03 -2.80
CA LEU A 90 -0.81 -3.66 -3.32
C LEU A 90 -1.81 -3.79 -2.17
N ALA A 91 -3.05 -3.36 -2.37
CA ALA A 91 -4.15 -3.48 -1.41
C ALA A 91 -5.22 -4.43 -1.97
N PRO A 92 -5.15 -5.73 -1.66
CA PRO A 92 -6.14 -6.69 -2.12
C PRO A 92 -7.45 -6.59 -1.34
N GLY A 93 -8.55 -6.96 -2.00
CA GLY A 93 -9.82 -7.34 -1.37
C GLY A 93 -9.85 -8.81 -0.95
N TRP A 94 -11.02 -9.43 -1.02
CA TRP A 94 -11.21 -10.86 -0.72
C TRP A 94 -10.49 -11.74 -1.74
N ILE A 95 -9.61 -12.63 -1.26
CA ILE A 95 -8.79 -13.51 -2.11
C ILE A 95 -9.20 -14.96 -1.91
N ALA A 96 -9.55 -15.63 -2.99
CA ALA A 96 -9.82 -17.07 -3.01
C ALA A 96 -8.52 -17.86 -2.78
N THR A 97 -8.20 -18.14 -1.51
CA THR A 97 -7.03 -18.93 -1.13
C THR A 97 -7.45 -20.26 -0.51
N GLY A 98 -6.56 -21.26 -0.48
CA GLY A 98 -6.85 -22.55 0.14
C GLY A 98 -7.12 -22.51 1.65
N SER A 99 -6.89 -21.35 2.29
CA SER A 99 -7.15 -21.12 3.71
C SER A 99 -8.32 -20.17 3.96
N GLU A 100 -9.07 -19.79 2.92
CA GLU A 100 -10.22 -18.88 3.01
C GLU A 100 -11.33 -19.51 3.86
N LEU A 101 -11.85 -18.74 4.82
CA LEU A 101 -12.99 -19.14 5.64
C LEU A 101 -14.28 -19.05 4.82
N THR A 102 -15.28 -19.87 5.16
CA THR A 102 -16.60 -19.81 4.50
C THR A 102 -17.22 -18.40 4.56
N SER A 103 -17.03 -17.68 5.66
CA SER A 103 -17.50 -16.29 5.79
C SER A 103 -16.78 -15.34 4.83
N GLU A 104 -15.48 -15.51 4.62
CA GLU A 104 -14.70 -14.68 3.68
C GLU A 104 -15.13 -14.95 2.23
N ALA A 105 -15.38 -16.21 1.88
CA ALA A 105 -15.89 -16.59 0.56
C ALA A 105 -17.29 -16.01 0.29
N LEU A 106 -18.15 -15.95 1.31
CA LEU A 106 -19.46 -15.30 1.22
C LEU A 106 -19.32 -13.80 0.96
N GLU A 107 -18.47 -13.10 1.71
CA GLU A 107 -18.19 -11.67 1.48
C GLU A 107 -17.60 -11.42 0.08
N GLY A 108 -16.72 -12.31 -0.37
CA GLY A 108 -16.19 -12.29 -1.73
C GLY A 108 -17.25 -12.44 -2.81
N ALA A 109 -18.33 -13.19 -2.56
CA ALA A 109 -19.45 -13.31 -3.49
C ALA A 109 -20.36 -12.05 -3.51
N LEU A 110 -20.29 -11.19 -2.48
CA LEU A 110 -21.09 -9.97 -2.37
C LEU A 110 -20.46 -8.76 -3.04
N VAL A 111 -19.18 -8.82 -3.43
CA VAL A 111 -18.54 -7.73 -4.20
C VAL A 111 -19.20 -7.61 -5.58
N PRO A 112 -19.17 -6.44 -6.26
CA PRO A 112 -19.81 -6.27 -7.56
C PRO A 112 -19.34 -7.25 -8.65
N ALA A 113 -18.06 -7.64 -8.65
CA ALA A 113 -17.56 -8.69 -9.54
C ALA A 113 -18.18 -10.09 -9.28
N GLY A 114 -18.92 -10.26 -8.19
CA GLY A 114 -19.64 -11.48 -7.82
C GLY A 114 -18.75 -12.64 -7.37
N ARG A 115 -17.46 -12.38 -7.09
CA ARG A 115 -16.49 -13.38 -6.64
C ARG A 115 -15.25 -12.74 -6.00
N SER A 116 -14.61 -13.49 -5.10
CA SER A 116 -13.24 -13.20 -4.66
C SER A 116 -12.27 -13.14 -5.85
N ILE A 117 -11.24 -12.30 -5.72
CA ILE A 117 -10.12 -12.30 -6.65
C ILE A 117 -9.24 -13.53 -6.44
N THR A 118 -8.49 -13.92 -7.48
CA THR A 118 -7.58 -15.08 -7.40
C THR A 118 -6.17 -14.65 -7.03
N PRO A 119 -5.36 -15.54 -6.41
CA PRO A 119 -3.93 -15.29 -6.18
C PRO A 119 -3.17 -14.94 -7.46
N GLY A 120 -3.56 -15.52 -8.60
CA GLY A 120 -2.98 -15.20 -9.91
C GLY A 120 -3.23 -13.76 -10.36
N GLN A 121 -4.41 -13.20 -10.07
CA GLN A 121 -4.73 -11.79 -10.35
C GLN A 121 -3.87 -10.85 -9.47
N VAL A 122 -3.71 -11.17 -8.18
CA VAL A 122 -2.80 -10.45 -7.26
C VAL A 122 -1.37 -10.51 -7.78
N ALA A 123 -0.88 -11.71 -8.11
CA ALA A 123 0.48 -11.94 -8.60
C ALA A 123 0.75 -11.18 -9.91
N SER A 124 -0.22 -11.11 -10.82
CA SER A 124 -0.06 -10.40 -12.10
C SER A 124 0.23 -8.91 -11.90
N VAL A 125 -0.42 -8.27 -10.92
CA VAL A 125 -0.15 -6.86 -10.60
C VAL A 125 1.21 -6.71 -9.93
N ILE A 126 1.59 -7.62 -9.04
CA ILE A 126 2.93 -7.62 -8.43
C ILE A 126 4.02 -7.76 -9.51
N VAL A 127 3.82 -8.68 -10.47
CA VAL A 127 4.75 -8.87 -11.60
C VAL A 127 4.85 -7.60 -12.45
N PHE A 128 3.73 -6.92 -12.73
CA PHE A 128 3.75 -5.63 -13.41
C PHE A 128 4.55 -4.58 -12.62
N LEU A 129 4.29 -4.41 -11.32
CA LEU A 129 5.01 -3.45 -10.47
C LEU A 129 6.49 -3.78 -10.34
N ALA A 130 6.85 -5.07 -10.44
CA ALA A 130 8.24 -5.54 -10.46
C ALA A 130 8.89 -5.46 -11.86
N SER A 131 8.12 -5.15 -12.91
CA SER A 131 8.61 -5.13 -14.28
C SER A 131 9.38 -3.83 -14.61
N PRO A 132 10.16 -3.81 -15.71
CA PRO A 132 10.71 -2.58 -16.26
C PRO A 132 9.65 -1.55 -16.66
N GLY A 133 8.47 -1.99 -17.10
CA GLY A 133 7.38 -1.10 -17.54
C GLY A 133 6.82 -0.22 -16.41
N ALA A 134 6.98 -0.63 -15.16
CA ALA A 134 6.57 0.13 -13.98
C ALA A 134 7.69 1.03 -13.41
N ALA A 135 8.74 1.33 -14.18
CA ALA A 135 9.90 2.10 -13.69
C ALA A 135 9.56 3.50 -13.12
N HIS A 136 8.42 4.08 -13.53
CA HIS A 136 7.94 5.37 -13.02
C HIS A 136 6.68 5.25 -12.15
N VAL A 137 6.25 4.03 -11.83
CA VAL A 137 5.17 3.80 -10.87
C VAL A 137 5.82 3.59 -9.51
N THR A 138 5.75 4.61 -8.65
CA THR A 138 6.33 4.58 -7.30
C THR A 138 5.49 5.40 -6.31
N GLY A 139 5.50 5.01 -5.04
CA GLY A 139 4.70 5.61 -3.97
C GLY A 139 3.20 5.29 -4.04
N GLN A 140 2.79 4.38 -4.93
CA GLN A 140 1.37 4.11 -5.19
C GLN A 140 0.82 3.00 -4.31
N VAL A 141 -0.49 3.09 -4.04
CA VAL A 141 -1.29 2.01 -3.48
C VAL A 141 -2.22 1.53 -4.59
N ILE A 142 -2.04 0.31 -5.05
CA ILE A 142 -2.83 -0.29 -6.13
C ILE A 142 -3.86 -1.22 -5.51
N VAL A 143 -5.14 -0.90 -5.70
CA VAL A 143 -6.27 -1.71 -5.20
C VAL A 143 -6.60 -2.80 -6.22
N VAL A 144 -6.80 -4.02 -5.73
CA VAL A 144 -7.29 -5.15 -6.54
C VAL A 144 -8.33 -5.87 -5.69
N ASP A 145 -9.62 -5.63 -5.93
CA ASP A 145 -10.65 -6.06 -4.98
C ASP A 145 -12.02 -6.36 -5.59
N GLY A 146 -12.16 -6.35 -6.92
CA GLY A 146 -13.45 -6.61 -7.57
C GLY A 146 -14.51 -5.57 -7.19
N GLU A 147 -14.11 -4.29 -7.25
CA GLU A 147 -14.93 -3.10 -6.97
C GLU A 147 -15.40 -2.96 -5.52
N ASN A 148 -15.02 -3.88 -4.62
CA ASN A 148 -15.45 -3.91 -3.22
C ASN A 148 -15.32 -2.55 -2.52
N SER A 149 -14.21 -1.83 -2.71
CA SER A 149 -13.92 -0.58 -2.03
C SER A 149 -14.57 0.65 -2.67
N VAL A 150 -15.04 0.56 -3.92
CA VAL A 150 -15.53 1.71 -4.70
C VAL A 150 -17.03 1.65 -5.02
N ALA A 151 -17.67 0.50 -4.79
CA ALA A 151 -19.09 0.34 -5.04
C ALA A 151 -19.92 1.31 -4.17
N GLU A 152 -20.68 2.19 -4.82
CA GLU A 152 -21.78 2.88 -4.16
C GLU A 152 -23.01 1.96 -4.12
N PRO A 153 -23.89 2.09 -3.11
CA PRO A 153 -25.13 1.33 -3.09
C PRO A 153 -25.97 1.68 -4.31
N VAL A 154 -26.12 0.74 -5.24
CA VAL A 154 -27.19 0.80 -6.23
C VAL A 154 -28.47 0.51 -5.48
N ALA A 155 -29.39 1.48 -5.42
CA ALA A 155 -30.72 1.27 -4.85
C ALA A 155 -31.30 -0.01 -5.42
N ARG A 156 -31.52 -1.01 -4.56
CA ARG A 156 -32.27 -2.20 -4.96
C ARG A 156 -33.68 -1.70 -5.29
N PRO A 157 -34.26 -2.01 -6.47
CA PRO A 157 -35.69 -1.82 -6.63
C PRO A 157 -36.37 -2.62 -5.51
N ASP A 158 -37.20 -1.94 -4.71
CA ASP A 158 -38.00 -2.57 -3.67
C ASP A 158 -38.78 -3.75 -4.28
N PRO A 159 -38.96 -4.86 -3.53
CA PRO A 159 -39.74 -6.00 -3.99
C PRO A 159 -41.20 -5.65 -4.30
#